data_AF-A0A7C1PSV0-F1
#
_entry.id   AF-A0A7C1PSV0-F1
#
_cell.length_a   1.000
_cell.length_b   1.000
_cell.length_c   1.000
_cell.angle_alpha   90.00
_cell.angle_beta   90.00
_cell.angle_gamma   90.00
#
_symmetry.space_group_name_H-M   'P 1'
#
loop_
_entity.id
_entity.type
_entity.pdbx_description
1 polymer ?
#
loop_
_entity_poly.entity_id
_entity_poly.type
_entity_poly.pdbx_seq_one_letter_code
_entity_poly.pdbx_strand_id
1 'polypeptide(L)'
;MKQLGRLEKVNPREIWPDEARDFTPWLRDNIQVLSEALGLDLEIIETEGVVGDFWVDMVGKDLGSGRPVVIENQLGSTDHDHLGKLLTYAAGKDAGVAIWVATEFRDEHRQALEWLNSISIEDRLFFGVQVEVFKIGDSLPAPNFDVVVQPSGWVKQQRHSVLSPKQEAYQLFFTELLEKLKKKYPGITAAKKGLPQNWLAIAAGRSGFEFGAAFVQNGRFRVELYIHGKYSTHAFDFLREKREEIEEEFGQPLSWEELPRARRVGLYTSGSIEQPPESLSRLQDWAVEMLGQFNKVFRPRILAMPKELDSSHVEEVVL
;
A
#
# COMPACT_ATOMS: atom_id res chain seq x y z
N MET A 1 -3.26 24.36 41.67
CA MET A 1 -3.93 24.49 40.36
C MET A 1 -3.00 23.95 39.29
N LYS A 2 -3.49 23.15 38.33
CA LYS A 2 -2.68 22.76 37.17
C LYS A 2 -2.63 23.94 36.19
N GLN A 3 -1.44 24.28 35.72
CA GLN A 3 -1.24 25.31 34.70
C GLN A 3 -1.56 24.73 33.31
N LEU A 4 -2.32 25.46 32.50
CA LEU A 4 -2.67 25.06 31.12
C LEU A 4 -1.96 26.01 30.15
N GLY A 5 -1.36 25.47 29.09
CA GLY A 5 -0.77 26.25 28.01
C GLY A 5 -1.84 26.76 27.04
N ARG A 6 -1.51 27.81 26.29
CA ARG A 6 -2.34 28.35 25.20
C ARG A 6 -1.87 27.74 23.88
N LEU A 7 -2.83 27.34 23.04
CA LEU A 7 -2.55 26.93 21.66
C LEU A 7 -2.34 28.18 20.81
N GLU A 8 -1.23 28.23 20.08
CA GLU A 8 -0.85 29.33 19.22
C GLU A 8 -0.71 28.83 17.79
N LYS A 9 -1.29 29.54 16.82
CA LYS A 9 -1.18 29.23 15.40
C LYS A 9 0.10 29.86 14.85
N VAL A 10 0.95 29.03 14.25
CA VAL A 10 2.20 29.43 13.61
C VAL A 10 1.97 29.50 12.10
N ASN A 11 2.60 30.46 11.43
CA ASN A 11 2.54 30.55 9.98
C ASN A 11 3.29 29.34 9.37
N PRO A 12 2.64 28.50 8.54
CA PRO A 12 3.30 27.36 7.91
C PRO A 12 4.57 27.72 7.12
N ARG A 13 4.65 28.94 6.57
CA ARG A 13 5.84 29.43 5.84
C ARG A 13 7.05 29.70 6.71
N GLU A 14 6.89 29.82 8.03
CA GLU A 14 8.02 29.88 8.96
C GLU A 14 8.66 28.51 9.18
N ILE A 15 7.92 27.43 8.91
CA ILE A 15 8.38 26.04 9.04
C ILE A 15 8.84 25.50 7.68
N TRP A 16 8.06 25.78 6.64
CA TRP A 16 8.34 25.39 5.25
C TRP A 16 8.40 26.65 4.38
N PRO A 17 9.58 27.30 4.26
CA PRO A 17 9.71 28.52 3.46
C PRO A 17 9.26 28.37 1.99
N ASP A 18 9.57 27.23 1.37
CA ASP A 18 9.26 26.88 -0.01
C ASP A 18 8.42 25.60 -0.10
N GLU A 19 7.41 25.62 -0.96
CA GLU A 19 6.50 24.49 -1.13
C GLU A 19 7.22 23.26 -1.70
N ALA A 20 7.90 23.42 -2.83
CA ALA A 20 8.54 22.31 -3.54
C ALA A 20 9.77 21.77 -2.81
N ARG A 21 10.53 22.65 -2.13
CA ARG A 21 11.80 22.28 -1.47
C ARG A 21 11.65 21.89 -0.01
N ASP A 22 10.63 22.41 0.68
CA ASP A 22 10.46 22.15 2.12
C ASP A 22 9.16 21.38 2.41
N PHE A 23 8.01 21.85 1.93
CA PHE A 23 6.72 21.24 2.29
C PHE A 23 6.50 19.88 1.61
N THR A 24 6.67 19.78 0.29
CA THR A 24 6.45 18.54 -0.47
C THR A 24 7.36 17.41 0.04
N PRO A 25 8.68 17.60 0.25
CA PRO A 25 9.54 16.54 0.79
C PRO A 25 9.18 16.18 2.23
N TRP A 26 8.84 17.18 3.06
CA TRP A 26 8.42 16.92 4.44
C TRP A 26 7.12 16.10 4.49
N LEU A 27 6.11 16.46 3.69
CA LEU A 27 4.82 15.77 3.67
C LEU A 27 4.97 14.33 3.17
N ARG A 28 5.82 14.10 2.18
CA ARG A 28 6.18 12.76 1.70
C ARG A 28 6.78 11.90 2.80
N ASP A 29 7.79 12.41 3.50
CA ASP A 29 8.50 11.68 4.55
C ASP A 29 7.64 11.48 5.81
N ASN A 30 6.57 12.27 5.96
CA ASN A 30 5.64 12.24 7.09
C ASN A 30 4.20 11.97 6.64
N ILE A 31 4.01 11.21 5.56
CA ILE A 31 2.70 10.98 4.94
C ILE A 31 1.69 10.34 5.91
N GLN A 32 2.19 9.65 6.94
CA GLN A 32 1.39 9.02 7.98
C GLN A 32 0.51 10.03 8.72
N VAL A 33 0.95 11.29 8.87
CA VAL A 33 0.15 12.33 9.54
C VAL A 33 -1.10 12.67 8.70
N LEU A 34 -0.96 12.71 7.38
CA LEU A 34 -2.07 12.91 6.45
C LEU A 34 -2.96 11.66 6.36
N SER A 35 -2.36 10.47 6.33
CA SER A 35 -3.05 9.18 6.41
C SER A 35 -3.99 9.10 7.61
N GLU A 36 -3.50 9.47 8.80
CA GLU A 36 -4.27 9.48 10.04
C GLU A 36 -5.45 10.46 9.97
N ALA A 37 -5.24 11.67 9.47
CA ALA A 37 -6.30 12.67 9.33
C ALA A 37 -7.40 12.22 8.36
N LEU A 38 -7.03 11.58 7.26
CA LEU A 38 -7.96 11.09 6.24
C LEU A 38 -8.59 9.73 6.61
N GLY A 39 -7.97 8.98 7.53
CA GLY A 39 -8.29 7.57 7.80
C GLY A 39 -8.04 6.67 6.58
N LEU A 40 -6.97 6.95 5.83
CA LEU A 40 -6.46 6.17 4.72
C LEU A 40 -5.13 5.53 5.10
N ASP A 41 -4.69 4.49 4.40
CA ASP A 41 -3.35 3.90 4.58
C ASP A 41 -2.47 4.28 3.38
N LEU A 42 -1.99 5.53 3.36
CA LEU A 42 -1.27 6.07 2.20
C LEU A 42 0.19 5.60 2.15
N GLU A 43 0.61 5.11 0.99
CA GLU A 43 2.00 4.87 0.61
C GLU A 43 2.34 5.72 -0.62
N ILE A 44 3.43 6.49 -0.56
CA ILE A 44 3.92 7.29 -1.71
C ILE A 44 4.81 6.42 -2.58
N ILE A 45 4.49 6.35 -3.88
CA ILE A 45 5.19 5.51 -4.86
C ILE A 45 6.11 6.38 -5.73
N GLU A 46 5.66 7.56 -6.13
CA GLU A 46 6.41 8.50 -6.97
C GLU A 46 6.26 9.93 -6.42
N THR A 47 7.35 10.69 -6.49
CA THR A 47 7.35 12.15 -6.30
C THR A 47 7.82 12.77 -7.60
N GLU A 48 7.14 13.83 -8.07
CA GLU A 48 7.39 14.43 -9.39
C GLU A 48 7.06 13.46 -10.56
N GLY A 49 5.88 12.84 -10.51
CA GLY A 49 5.44 11.93 -11.57
C GLY A 49 5.07 12.70 -12.84
N VAL A 50 5.66 12.35 -13.98
CA VAL A 50 5.31 12.94 -15.28
C VAL A 50 3.92 12.47 -15.72
N VAL A 51 3.04 13.40 -16.07
CA VAL A 51 1.77 13.17 -16.78
C VAL A 51 1.70 14.13 -17.97
N GLY A 52 2.10 13.66 -19.15
CA GLY A 52 2.27 14.54 -20.32
C GLY A 52 3.38 15.55 -20.07
N ASP A 53 3.08 16.86 -20.16
CA ASP A 53 4.03 17.96 -19.92
C ASP A 53 4.02 18.46 -18.46
N PHE A 54 3.25 17.83 -17.56
CA PHE A 54 3.01 18.32 -16.21
C PHE A 54 3.55 17.38 -15.11
N TRP A 55 3.80 17.94 -13.93
CA TRP A 55 4.44 17.29 -12.78
C TRP A 55 3.45 17.14 -11.62
N VAL A 56 3.10 15.90 -11.26
CA VAL A 56 2.31 15.61 -10.05
C VAL A 56 3.19 15.74 -8.82
N ASP A 57 2.76 16.49 -7.81
CA ASP A 57 3.53 16.66 -6.56
C ASP A 57 3.82 15.29 -5.91
N MET A 58 2.77 14.48 -5.69
CA MET A 58 2.93 13.11 -5.20
C MET A 58 1.89 12.15 -5.78
N VAL A 59 2.35 10.96 -6.13
CA VAL A 59 1.52 9.81 -6.53
C VAL A 59 1.77 8.67 -5.57
N GLY A 60 0.69 8.04 -5.13
CA GLY A 60 0.75 6.97 -4.15
C GLY A 60 -0.38 5.97 -4.34
N LYS A 61 -0.63 5.23 -3.26
CA LYS A 61 -1.68 4.23 -3.19
C LYS A 61 -2.23 4.18 -1.78
N ASP A 62 -3.54 4.00 -1.66
CA ASP A 62 -4.15 3.59 -0.41
C ASP A 62 -4.00 2.07 -0.29
N LEU A 63 -3.18 1.61 0.64
CA LEU A 63 -2.92 0.19 0.89
C LEU A 63 -4.18 -0.55 1.36
N GLY A 64 -5.12 0.15 2.01
CA GLY A 64 -6.36 -0.42 2.50
C GLY A 64 -7.31 -0.85 1.38
N SER A 65 -7.50 0.00 0.37
CA SER A 65 -8.37 -0.28 -0.78
C SER A 65 -7.64 -0.72 -2.05
N GLY A 66 -6.33 -0.50 -2.11
CA GLY A 66 -5.50 -0.69 -3.29
C GLY A 66 -5.63 0.40 -4.36
N ARG A 67 -6.38 1.48 -4.10
CA ARG A 67 -6.67 2.54 -5.09
C ARG A 67 -5.44 3.44 -5.33
N PRO A 68 -5.16 3.85 -6.58
CA PRO A 68 -4.16 4.87 -6.84
C PRO A 68 -4.60 6.22 -6.23
N VAL A 69 -3.63 6.93 -5.66
CA VAL A 69 -3.81 8.20 -4.97
C VAL A 69 -2.99 9.27 -5.69
N VAL A 70 -3.57 10.44 -5.91
CA VAL A 70 -2.84 11.65 -6.29
C VAL A 70 -2.99 12.70 -5.20
N ILE A 71 -1.91 13.39 -4.90
CA ILE A 71 -1.88 14.47 -3.90
C ILE A 71 -1.32 15.71 -4.58
N GLU A 72 -2.08 16.81 -4.51
CA GLU A 72 -1.64 18.15 -4.88
C GLU A 72 -1.47 18.95 -3.60
N ASN A 73 -0.32 19.58 -3.40
CA ASN A 73 -0.07 20.38 -2.21
C ASN A 73 0.14 21.86 -2.56
N GLN A 74 -0.45 22.75 -1.77
CA GLN A 74 -0.39 24.18 -2.00
C GLN A 74 -0.15 24.91 -0.68
N LEU A 75 1.04 25.46 -0.48
CA LEU A 75 1.38 26.23 0.72
C LEU A 75 0.84 27.68 0.63
N GLY A 76 -0.47 27.79 0.39
CA GLY A 76 -1.19 29.04 0.21
C GLY A 76 -2.70 28.85 0.23
N SER A 77 -3.42 29.89 -0.16
CA SER A 77 -4.87 29.86 -0.37
C SER A 77 -5.17 29.17 -1.70
N THR A 78 -6.17 28.29 -1.72
CA THR A 78 -6.51 27.52 -2.91
C THR A 78 -6.81 28.38 -4.15
N ASP A 79 -6.40 27.92 -5.33
CA ASP A 79 -6.64 28.56 -6.62
C ASP A 79 -7.09 27.57 -7.71
N HIS A 80 -7.51 28.12 -8.87
CA HIS A 80 -7.96 27.31 -10.00
C HIS A 80 -6.84 26.52 -10.70
N ASP A 81 -5.59 26.95 -10.57
CA ASP A 81 -4.44 26.26 -11.20
C ASP A 81 -4.23 24.90 -10.54
N HIS A 82 -4.15 24.88 -9.21
CA HIS A 82 -3.97 23.64 -8.43
C HIS A 82 -5.21 22.73 -8.52
N LEU A 83 -6.42 23.30 -8.57
CA LEU A 83 -7.62 22.49 -8.84
C LEU A 83 -7.55 21.83 -10.22
N GLY A 84 -7.16 22.58 -11.25
CA GLY A 84 -7.01 22.04 -12.61
C GLY A 84 -5.95 20.94 -12.68
N LYS A 85 -4.82 21.12 -11.99
CA LYS A 85 -3.76 20.11 -11.85
C LYS A 85 -4.26 18.85 -11.17
N LEU A 86 -4.87 18.96 -9.99
CA LEU A 86 -5.44 17.85 -9.24
C LEU A 86 -6.36 16.98 -10.11
N LEU A 87 -7.29 17.61 -10.85
CA LEU A 87 -8.23 16.89 -11.72
C LEU A 87 -7.54 16.23 -12.91
N THR A 88 -6.58 16.94 -13.52
CA THR A 88 -5.80 16.43 -14.66
C THR A 88 -4.97 15.23 -14.25
N TYR A 89 -4.35 15.27 -13.08
CA TYR A 89 -3.53 14.21 -12.51
C TYR A 89 -4.37 13.00 -12.10
N ALA A 90 -5.51 13.25 -11.45
CA ALA A 90 -6.44 12.19 -11.10
C ALA A 90 -6.93 11.45 -12.36
N ALA A 91 -7.27 12.16 -13.42
CA ALA A 91 -7.67 11.57 -14.69
C ALA A 91 -6.50 10.82 -15.39
N GLY A 92 -5.31 11.42 -15.44
CA GLY A 92 -4.15 10.85 -16.13
C GLY A 92 -3.57 9.61 -15.45
N LYS A 93 -3.72 9.48 -14.13
CA LYS A 93 -3.25 8.32 -13.34
C LYS A 93 -4.37 7.32 -13.00
N ASP A 94 -5.59 7.54 -13.49
CA ASP A 94 -6.79 6.78 -13.12
C ASP A 94 -6.92 6.64 -11.58
N ALA A 95 -6.76 7.78 -10.90
CA ALA A 95 -6.74 7.83 -9.45
C ALA A 95 -8.15 7.61 -8.88
N GLY A 96 -8.26 6.67 -7.95
CA GLY A 96 -9.48 6.48 -7.16
C GLY A 96 -9.58 7.48 -6.01
N VAL A 97 -8.47 8.13 -5.65
CA VAL A 97 -8.40 9.11 -4.56
C VAL A 97 -7.59 10.32 -5.01
N ALA A 98 -8.17 11.51 -4.88
CA ALA A 98 -7.53 12.79 -5.17
C ALA A 98 -7.56 13.66 -3.90
N ILE A 99 -6.39 14.08 -3.43
CA ILE A 99 -6.24 14.83 -2.18
C ILE A 99 -5.61 16.19 -2.50
N TRP A 100 -6.28 17.26 -2.11
CA TRP A 100 -5.73 18.61 -2.17
C TRP A 100 -5.38 19.07 -0.77
N VAL A 101 -4.11 19.38 -0.52
CA VAL A 101 -3.62 19.92 0.75
C VAL A 101 -3.35 21.40 0.57
N ALA A 102 -3.95 22.28 1.37
CA ALA A 102 -3.69 23.72 1.29
C ALA A 102 -3.70 24.41 2.65
N THR A 103 -3.08 25.58 2.79
CA THR A 103 -3.11 26.33 4.08
C THR A 103 -4.45 27.02 4.33
N GLU A 104 -5.21 27.30 3.27
CA GLU A 104 -6.53 27.91 3.34
C GLU A 104 -7.38 27.46 2.16
N PHE A 105 -8.59 26.97 2.44
CA PHE A 105 -9.56 26.61 1.41
C PHE A 105 -10.59 27.71 1.22
N ARG A 106 -10.66 28.28 0.00
CA ARG A 106 -11.77 29.13 -0.43
C ARG A 106 -13.06 28.32 -0.53
N ASP A 107 -14.18 28.95 -0.21
CA ASP A 107 -15.49 28.28 -0.19
C ASP A 107 -15.91 27.79 -1.58
N GLU A 108 -15.51 28.48 -2.65
CA GLU A 108 -15.78 28.06 -4.03
C GLU A 108 -15.07 26.74 -4.38
N HIS A 109 -13.83 26.57 -3.91
CA HIS A 109 -13.07 25.33 -4.12
C HIS A 109 -13.59 24.19 -3.25
N ARG A 110 -14.06 24.49 -2.02
CA ARG A 110 -14.74 23.50 -1.19
C ARG A 110 -15.99 22.97 -1.90
N GLN A 111 -16.86 23.88 -2.34
CA GLN A 111 -18.08 23.56 -3.08
C GLN A 111 -17.78 22.78 -4.37
N ALA A 112 -16.70 23.10 -5.08
CA ALA A 112 -16.29 22.35 -6.27
C ALA A 112 -15.93 20.90 -5.95
N LEU A 113 -15.12 20.65 -4.91
CA LEU A 113 -14.78 19.29 -4.47
C LEU A 113 -16.01 18.52 -3.94
N GLU A 114 -16.90 19.19 -3.21
CA GLU A 114 -18.17 18.61 -2.76
C GLU A 114 -19.08 18.23 -3.93
N TRP A 115 -19.20 19.12 -4.91
CA TRP A 115 -19.96 18.85 -6.14
C TRP A 115 -19.38 17.66 -6.91
N LEU A 116 -18.05 17.59 -7.05
CA LEU A 116 -17.37 16.44 -7.65
C LEU A 116 -17.69 15.14 -6.91
N ASN A 117 -17.62 15.14 -5.59
CA ASN A 117 -18.01 13.97 -4.77
C ASN A 117 -19.50 13.59 -4.95
N SER A 118 -20.38 14.56 -5.22
CA SER A 118 -21.82 14.30 -5.40
C SER A 118 -22.18 13.63 -6.73
N ILE A 119 -21.34 13.83 -7.77
CA ILE A 119 -21.56 13.29 -9.11
C ILE A 119 -20.64 12.12 -9.45
N SER A 120 -19.64 11.85 -8.61
CA SER A 120 -18.69 10.76 -8.81
C SER A 120 -19.27 9.40 -8.41
N ILE A 121 -18.76 8.35 -9.04
CA ILE A 121 -19.06 6.95 -8.67
C ILE A 121 -18.32 6.63 -7.36
N GLU A 122 -18.78 5.63 -6.60
CA GLU A 122 -18.24 5.24 -5.27
C GLU A 122 -16.71 4.94 -5.22
N ASP A 123 -16.05 4.85 -6.37
CA ASP A 123 -14.63 4.56 -6.53
C ASP A 123 -13.76 5.80 -6.78
N ARG A 124 -14.34 7.01 -6.92
CA ARG A 124 -13.62 8.27 -7.08
C ARG A 124 -13.89 9.22 -5.93
N LEU A 125 -12.86 9.49 -5.14
CA LEU A 125 -12.94 10.20 -3.87
C LEU A 125 -12.10 11.47 -3.93
N PHE A 126 -12.71 12.62 -3.62
CA PHE A 126 -12.03 13.91 -3.56
C PHE A 126 -11.96 14.42 -2.12
N PHE A 127 -10.77 14.80 -1.68
CA PHE A 127 -10.50 15.34 -0.36
C PHE A 127 -9.90 16.73 -0.45
N GLY A 128 -10.35 17.63 0.45
CA GLY A 128 -9.72 18.91 0.72
C GLY A 128 -9.22 18.92 2.16
N VAL A 129 -7.93 19.15 2.36
CA VAL A 129 -7.27 19.09 3.66
C VAL A 129 -6.55 20.39 3.94
N GLN A 130 -6.99 21.10 4.98
CA GLN A 130 -6.35 22.31 5.42
C GLN A 130 -5.17 22.00 6.35
N VAL A 131 -3.95 22.41 5.97
CA VAL A 131 -2.76 22.27 6.82
C VAL A 131 -2.56 23.52 7.67
N GLU A 132 -2.45 23.31 8.98
CA GLU A 132 -2.15 24.34 9.96
C GLU A 132 -0.95 23.91 10.81
N VAL A 133 -0.29 24.86 11.46
CA VAL A 133 0.78 24.55 12.41
C VAL A 133 0.44 25.22 13.74
N PHE A 134 0.57 24.47 14.83
CA PHE A 134 0.31 24.95 16.18
C PHE A 134 1.50 24.75 17.11
N LYS A 135 1.56 25.52 18.19
CA LYS A 135 2.56 25.39 19.25
C LYS A 135 1.93 25.67 20.61
N ILE A 136 2.47 25.08 21.67
CA ILE A 136 2.09 25.37 23.07
C ILE A 136 3.34 25.74 23.85
N GLY A 137 3.42 27.00 24.32
CA GLY A 137 4.61 27.49 25.03
C GLY A 137 5.85 27.32 24.17
N ASP A 138 6.90 26.68 24.69
CA ASP A 138 8.16 26.43 23.97
C ASP A 138 8.21 25.06 23.25
N SER A 139 7.07 24.41 23.02
CA SER A 139 7.05 23.11 22.31
C SER A 139 7.58 23.19 20.88
N LEU A 140 7.89 22.03 20.30
CA LEU A 140 8.04 21.96 18.85
C LEU A 140 6.73 22.35 18.15
N PRO A 141 6.79 22.98 16.96
CA PRO A 141 5.62 23.19 16.11
C PRO A 141 5.01 21.84 15.72
N ALA A 142 3.69 21.74 15.80
CA ALA A 142 2.92 20.56 15.50
C ALA A 142 2.04 20.83 14.28
N PRO A 143 2.20 20.09 13.16
CA PRO A 143 1.31 20.18 12.03
C PRO A 143 -0.06 19.57 12.39
N ASN A 144 -1.12 20.18 11.90
CA ASN A 144 -2.49 19.72 12.02
C ASN A 144 -3.12 19.69 10.62
N PHE A 145 -3.71 18.56 10.25
CA PHE A 145 -4.39 18.37 8.98
C PHE A 145 -5.89 18.28 9.25
N ASP A 146 -6.61 19.35 8.93
CA ASP A 146 -8.06 19.42 9.09
C ASP A 146 -8.76 19.07 7.78
N VAL A 147 -9.58 18.02 7.77
CA VAL A 147 -10.27 17.56 6.56
C VAL A 147 -11.52 18.40 6.35
N VAL A 148 -11.40 19.42 5.50
CA VAL A 148 -12.46 20.41 5.22
C VAL A 148 -13.42 19.97 4.13
N VAL A 149 -13.01 19.05 3.25
CA VAL A 149 -13.88 18.37 2.27
C VAL A 149 -13.55 16.89 2.23
N GLN A 150 -14.58 16.05 2.21
CA GLN A 150 -14.48 14.60 2.06
C GLN A 150 -15.74 14.05 1.38
N PRO A 151 -15.68 12.84 0.80
CA PRO A 151 -16.84 12.21 0.17
C PRO A 151 -18.02 12.00 1.13
N SER A 152 -19.23 12.21 0.63
CA SER A 152 -20.48 11.98 1.36
C SER A 152 -20.58 10.52 1.80
N GLY A 153 -20.54 10.25 3.11
CA GLY A 153 -20.53 8.88 3.65
C GLY A 153 -19.16 8.41 4.19
N TRP A 154 -18.09 9.18 3.97
CA TRP A 154 -16.75 8.89 4.53
C TRP A 154 -16.74 8.85 6.07
N VAL A 155 -17.40 9.81 6.73
CA VAL A 155 -17.59 9.80 8.20
C VAL A 155 -18.40 8.59 8.68
N LYS A 156 -19.32 8.07 7.85
CA LYS A 156 -20.05 6.84 8.15
C LYS A 156 -19.14 5.61 7.96
N GLN A 157 -18.24 5.60 6.99
CA GLN A 157 -17.22 4.55 6.83
C GLN A 157 -16.15 4.58 7.93
N GLN A 158 -15.73 5.75 8.44
CA GLN A 158 -14.79 5.83 9.57
C GLN A 158 -15.42 5.42 10.92
N ARG A 159 -16.72 5.67 11.13
CA ARG A 159 -17.45 5.12 12.30
C ARG A 159 -17.93 3.69 12.10
N HIS A 160 -17.79 3.15 10.89
CA HIS A 160 -18.10 1.77 10.52
C HIS A 160 -16.95 1.08 9.78
N SER A 161 -15.69 1.25 10.22
CA SER A 161 -14.73 0.15 10.08
C SER A 161 -14.97 -0.85 11.22
N VAL A 162 -16.24 -1.23 11.44
CA VAL A 162 -16.50 -2.56 11.96
C VAL A 162 -16.07 -3.44 10.81
N LEU A 163 -14.84 -3.92 10.89
CA LEU A 163 -14.36 -4.98 10.02
C LEU A 163 -15.50 -5.98 9.92
N SER A 164 -15.90 -6.35 8.70
CA SER A 164 -16.90 -7.42 8.59
C SER A 164 -16.40 -8.62 9.39
N PRO A 165 -17.27 -9.46 9.99
CA PRO A 165 -16.82 -10.61 10.77
C PRO A 165 -15.78 -11.47 10.02
N LYS A 166 -15.88 -11.51 8.69
CA LYS A 166 -14.92 -12.18 7.80
C LYS A 166 -13.56 -11.47 7.71
N GLN A 167 -13.54 -10.14 7.65
CA GLN A 167 -12.31 -9.34 7.68
C GLN A 167 -11.62 -9.38 9.05
N GLU A 168 -12.38 -9.38 10.14
CA GLU A 168 -11.85 -9.62 11.50
C GLU A 168 -11.21 -11.00 11.57
N ALA A 169 -11.89 -12.02 11.06
CA ALA A 169 -11.38 -13.38 11.01
C ALA A 169 -10.07 -13.47 10.20
N TYR A 170 -9.98 -12.81 9.04
CA TYR A 170 -8.74 -12.75 8.27
C TYR A 170 -7.60 -12.08 9.05
N GLN A 171 -7.85 -10.90 9.62
CA GLN A 171 -6.84 -10.17 10.38
C GLN A 171 -6.35 -11.00 11.57
N LEU A 172 -7.25 -11.65 12.31
CA LEU A 172 -6.91 -12.54 13.41
C LEU A 172 -6.07 -13.73 12.91
N PHE A 173 -6.56 -14.44 11.89
CA PHE A 173 -5.89 -15.61 11.32
C PHE A 173 -4.45 -15.30 10.89
N PHE A 174 -4.24 -14.20 10.14
CA PHE A 174 -2.91 -13.85 9.65
C PHE A 174 -2.01 -13.26 10.73
N THR A 175 -2.57 -12.62 11.76
CA THR A 175 -1.79 -12.18 12.92
C THR A 175 -1.23 -13.38 13.69
N GLU A 176 -2.07 -14.37 14.01
CA GLU A 176 -1.66 -15.61 14.66
C GLU A 176 -0.68 -16.42 13.79
N LEU A 177 -0.90 -16.47 12.47
CA LEU A 177 0.03 -17.09 11.53
C LEU A 177 1.42 -16.44 11.61
N LEU A 178 1.49 -15.09 11.61
CA LEU A 178 2.74 -14.35 11.72
C LEU A 178 3.46 -14.64 13.05
N GLU A 179 2.73 -14.76 14.16
CA GLU A 179 3.29 -15.11 15.47
C GLU A 179 3.91 -16.52 15.46
N LYS A 180 3.17 -17.52 14.97
CA LYS A 180 3.69 -18.89 14.82
C LYS A 180 4.89 -18.94 13.88
N LEU A 181 4.82 -18.23 12.76
CA LEU A 181 5.90 -18.16 11.76
C LEU A 181 7.17 -17.57 12.35
N LYS A 182 7.09 -16.43 13.06
CA LYS A 182 8.24 -15.79 13.71
C LYS A 182 8.82 -16.63 14.85
N LYS A 183 7.98 -17.37 15.58
CA LYS A 183 8.43 -18.30 16.62
C LYS A 183 9.23 -19.46 16.03
N LYS A 184 8.78 -20.03 14.90
CA LYS A 184 9.45 -21.17 14.28
C LYS A 184 10.66 -20.78 13.43
N TYR A 185 10.58 -19.66 12.71
CA TYR A 185 11.63 -19.15 11.82
C TYR A 185 11.96 -17.68 12.18
N PRO A 186 12.76 -17.45 13.23
CA PRO A 186 13.16 -16.10 13.62
C PRO A 186 13.82 -15.33 12.47
N GLY A 187 13.42 -14.07 12.27
CA GLY A 187 13.98 -13.20 11.22
C GLY A 187 13.41 -13.40 9.82
N ILE A 188 12.44 -14.30 9.63
CA ILE A 188 11.81 -14.51 8.31
C ILE A 188 10.97 -13.31 7.84
N THR A 189 10.39 -12.54 8.76
CA THR A 189 9.62 -11.32 8.47
C THR A 189 9.62 -10.37 9.66
N ALA A 190 9.52 -9.06 9.39
CA ALA A 190 9.31 -8.02 10.39
C ALA A 190 7.83 -7.66 10.61
N ALA A 191 6.92 -8.18 9.77
CA ALA A 191 5.49 -7.88 9.84
C ALA A 191 4.91 -8.26 11.21
N LYS A 192 4.21 -7.33 11.86
CA LYS A 192 3.67 -7.51 13.23
C LYS A 192 2.22 -7.96 13.27
N LYS A 193 1.43 -7.57 12.26
CA LYS A 193 -0.03 -7.75 12.25
C LYS A 193 -0.50 -8.14 10.85
N GLY A 194 -1.52 -9.00 10.78
CA GLY A 194 -2.24 -9.27 9.54
C GLY A 194 -3.15 -8.11 9.13
N LEU A 195 -3.28 -7.90 7.82
CA LEU A 195 -4.25 -6.96 7.28
C LEU A 195 -5.65 -7.61 7.20
N PRO A 196 -6.74 -6.84 7.21
CA PRO A 196 -8.12 -7.34 7.10
C PRO A 196 -8.48 -7.77 5.67
N GLN A 197 -7.65 -8.61 5.07
CA GLN A 197 -7.75 -9.07 3.69
C GLN A 197 -7.46 -10.57 3.62
N ASN A 198 -7.84 -11.23 2.53
CA ASN A 198 -7.76 -12.68 2.38
C ASN A 198 -6.35 -13.23 2.07
N TRP A 199 -5.30 -12.41 2.15
CA TRP A 199 -3.92 -12.80 1.84
C TRP A 199 -2.89 -12.08 2.73
N LEU A 200 -1.73 -12.70 2.88
CA LEU A 200 -0.54 -12.18 3.54
C LEU A 200 0.65 -12.39 2.61
N ALA A 201 1.54 -11.40 2.49
CA ALA A 201 2.83 -11.56 1.82
C ALA A 201 3.99 -11.16 2.75
N ILE A 202 5.14 -11.80 2.54
CA ILE A 202 6.41 -11.49 3.17
C ILE A 202 7.52 -11.45 2.11
N ALA A 203 8.55 -10.62 2.33
CA ALA A 203 9.64 -10.47 1.38
C ALA A 203 10.41 -11.78 1.14
N ALA A 204 10.70 -12.10 -0.12
CA ALA A 204 11.52 -13.26 -0.48
C ALA A 204 13.02 -12.94 -0.58
N GLY A 205 13.44 -11.72 -0.21
CA GLY A 205 14.84 -11.27 -0.18
C GLY A 205 15.34 -10.53 -1.43
N ARG A 206 14.51 -10.41 -2.48
CA ARG A 206 14.76 -9.59 -3.68
C ARG A 206 13.48 -8.88 -4.09
N SER A 207 13.58 -7.63 -4.53
CA SER A 207 12.42 -6.87 -5.03
C SER A 207 11.75 -7.60 -6.19
N GLY A 208 10.42 -7.56 -6.26
CA GLY A 208 9.63 -8.31 -7.24
C GLY A 208 9.31 -9.76 -6.83
N PHE A 209 9.77 -10.24 -5.68
CA PHE A 209 9.52 -11.60 -5.18
C PHE A 209 8.96 -11.59 -3.76
N GLU A 210 7.86 -12.31 -3.56
CA GLU A 210 7.17 -12.41 -2.28
C GLU A 210 6.76 -13.85 -1.97
N PHE A 211 6.89 -14.27 -0.72
CA PHE A 211 6.23 -15.48 -0.24
C PHE A 211 4.87 -15.11 0.32
N GLY A 212 3.83 -15.77 -0.16
CA GLY A 212 2.44 -15.45 0.16
C GLY A 212 1.68 -16.60 0.80
N ALA A 213 0.66 -16.27 1.57
CA ALA A 213 -0.37 -17.19 2.03
C ALA A 213 -1.75 -16.57 1.81
N ALA A 214 -2.69 -17.27 1.16
CA ALA A 214 -3.96 -16.70 0.73
C ALA A 214 -5.13 -17.68 0.77
N PHE A 215 -6.28 -17.22 1.24
CA PHE A 215 -7.57 -17.86 0.98
C PHE A 215 -8.03 -17.50 -0.43
N VAL A 216 -8.33 -18.52 -1.23
CA VAL A 216 -8.78 -18.36 -2.62
C VAL A 216 -10.16 -18.98 -2.81
N GLN A 217 -10.77 -18.74 -3.97
CA GLN A 217 -12.10 -19.25 -4.29
C GLN A 217 -12.18 -20.78 -4.21
N ASN A 218 -13.41 -21.28 -4.04
CA ASN A 218 -13.75 -22.70 -3.94
C ASN A 218 -13.15 -23.40 -2.70
N GLY A 219 -13.07 -22.68 -1.58
CA GLY A 219 -12.66 -23.25 -0.29
C GLY A 219 -11.24 -23.79 -0.28
N ARG A 220 -10.34 -23.12 -1.01
CA ARG A 220 -8.91 -23.47 -1.05
C ARG A 220 -8.08 -22.42 -0.34
N PHE A 221 -6.96 -22.87 0.19
CA PHE A 221 -5.91 -22.03 0.74
C PHE A 221 -4.61 -22.33 0.01
N ARG A 222 -3.76 -21.33 -0.17
CA ARG A 222 -2.51 -21.44 -0.92
C ARG A 222 -1.35 -20.84 -0.14
N VAL A 223 -0.19 -21.48 -0.24
CA VAL A 223 1.11 -20.85 -0.01
C VAL A 223 1.84 -20.74 -1.34
N GLU A 224 2.50 -19.61 -1.59
CA GLU A 224 3.08 -19.29 -2.89
C GLU A 224 4.41 -18.56 -2.82
N LEU A 225 5.17 -18.66 -3.91
CA LEU A 225 6.07 -17.62 -4.39
C LEU A 225 5.32 -16.82 -5.45
N TYR A 226 5.17 -15.52 -5.21
CA TYR A 226 4.60 -14.56 -6.15
C TYR A 226 5.71 -13.70 -6.74
N ILE A 227 5.77 -13.63 -8.07
CA ILE A 227 6.79 -12.92 -8.83
C ILE A 227 6.10 -11.86 -9.67
N HIS A 228 6.44 -10.60 -9.45
CA HIS A 228 5.82 -9.47 -10.13
C HIS A 228 6.87 -8.51 -10.69
N GLY A 229 6.41 -7.52 -11.45
CA GLY A 229 7.27 -6.56 -12.12
C GLY A 229 7.69 -7.00 -13.53
N LYS A 230 8.45 -6.12 -14.18
CA LYS A 230 8.81 -6.21 -15.60
C LYS A 230 9.49 -7.52 -16.01
N TYR A 231 10.26 -8.12 -15.10
CA TYR A 231 11.08 -9.30 -15.36
C TYR A 231 10.51 -10.60 -14.79
N SER A 232 9.25 -10.58 -14.35
CA SER A 232 8.60 -11.74 -13.74
C SER A 232 8.63 -12.99 -14.64
N THR A 233 8.45 -12.83 -15.96
CA THR A 233 8.54 -13.92 -16.93
C THR A 233 9.93 -14.58 -16.93
N HIS A 234 11.00 -13.81 -17.11
CA HIS A 234 12.36 -14.34 -17.16
C HIS A 234 12.78 -14.99 -15.83
N ALA A 235 12.43 -14.37 -14.70
CA ALA A 235 12.67 -14.93 -13.38
C ALA A 235 11.94 -16.26 -13.15
N PHE A 236 10.70 -16.34 -13.64
CA PHE A 236 9.92 -17.57 -13.56
C PHE A 236 10.48 -18.67 -14.45
N ASP A 237 10.91 -18.34 -15.67
CA ASP A 237 11.54 -19.29 -16.59
C ASP A 237 12.85 -19.85 -16.00
N PHE A 238 13.68 -18.99 -15.42
CA PHE A 238 14.90 -19.40 -14.72
C PHE A 238 14.63 -20.39 -13.58
N LEU A 239 13.55 -20.18 -12.80
CA LEU A 239 13.14 -21.13 -11.77
C LEU A 239 12.55 -22.41 -12.37
N ARG A 240 11.77 -22.29 -13.45
CA ARG A 240 11.07 -23.38 -14.11
C ARG A 240 12.03 -24.35 -14.79
N GLU A 241 13.18 -23.89 -15.28
CA GLU A 241 14.27 -24.76 -15.76
C GLU A 241 14.78 -25.72 -14.68
N LYS A 242 14.69 -25.32 -13.40
CA LYS A 242 15.09 -26.14 -12.25
C LYS A 242 13.89 -26.79 -11.55
N ARG A 243 12.76 -26.90 -12.25
CA ARG A 243 11.50 -27.36 -11.65
C ARG A 243 11.62 -28.72 -10.99
N GLU A 244 12.22 -29.71 -11.66
CA GLU A 244 12.35 -31.07 -11.12
C GLU A 244 13.19 -31.08 -9.84
N GLU A 245 14.33 -30.40 -9.85
CA GLU A 245 15.21 -30.23 -8.67
C GLU A 245 14.47 -29.51 -7.53
N ILE A 246 13.70 -28.46 -7.83
CA ILE A 246 12.92 -27.71 -6.86
C ILE A 246 11.82 -28.58 -6.23
N GLU A 247 11.06 -29.32 -7.05
CA GLU A 247 9.96 -30.16 -6.57
C GLU A 247 10.50 -31.38 -5.78
N GLU A 248 11.67 -31.90 -6.15
CA GLU A 248 12.37 -32.94 -5.39
C GLU A 248 12.85 -32.41 -4.02
N GLU A 249 13.51 -31.24 -3.98
CA GLU A 249 13.96 -30.63 -2.72
C GLU A 249 12.79 -30.21 -1.83
N PHE A 250 11.71 -29.71 -2.43
CA PHE A 250 10.48 -29.32 -1.73
C PHE A 250 9.68 -30.55 -1.24
N GLY A 251 9.86 -31.70 -1.89
CA GLY A 251 9.27 -32.99 -1.52
C GLY A 251 7.85 -33.23 -2.05
N GLN A 252 7.35 -32.38 -2.94
CA GLN A 252 6.06 -32.55 -3.60
C GLN A 252 5.93 -31.65 -4.84
N PRO A 253 5.06 -32.01 -5.81
CA PRO A 253 4.81 -31.19 -6.98
C PRO A 253 4.23 -29.82 -6.63
N LEU A 254 4.62 -28.80 -7.39
CA LEU A 254 4.14 -27.43 -7.25
C LEU A 254 3.30 -27.03 -8.46
N SER A 255 2.41 -26.06 -8.27
CA SER A 255 1.65 -25.45 -9.35
C SER A 255 2.43 -24.27 -9.92
N TRP A 256 2.77 -24.33 -11.20
CA TRP A 256 3.49 -23.28 -11.92
C TRP A 256 2.50 -22.54 -12.81
N GLU A 257 2.16 -21.31 -12.44
CA GLU A 257 1.06 -20.54 -13.03
C GLU A 257 1.58 -19.24 -13.68
N GLU A 258 1.18 -19.03 -14.93
CA GLU A 258 1.38 -17.77 -15.64
C GLU A 258 0.13 -16.89 -15.50
N LEU A 259 0.28 -15.70 -14.92
CA LEU A 259 -0.81 -14.74 -14.70
C LEU A 259 -0.64 -13.55 -15.65
N PRO A 260 -1.71 -12.77 -15.92
CA PRO A 260 -1.63 -11.65 -16.87
C PRO A 260 -0.53 -10.62 -16.58
N ARG A 261 -0.22 -10.35 -15.30
CA ARG A 261 0.78 -9.34 -14.86
C ARG A 261 1.82 -9.89 -13.88
N ALA A 262 1.88 -11.19 -13.68
CA ALA A 262 2.73 -11.83 -12.68
C ALA A 262 2.99 -13.30 -13.02
N ARG A 263 3.83 -13.93 -12.21
CA ARG A 263 4.09 -15.36 -12.24
C ARG A 263 3.97 -15.92 -10.83
N ARG A 264 3.54 -17.16 -10.71
CA ARG A 264 3.28 -17.78 -9.41
C ARG A 264 3.75 -19.23 -9.39
N VAL A 265 4.42 -19.59 -8.31
CA VAL A 265 4.63 -21.00 -7.94
C VAL A 265 3.88 -21.25 -6.64
N GLY A 266 2.87 -22.11 -6.66
CA GLY A 266 1.92 -22.28 -5.56
C GLY A 266 1.73 -23.72 -5.14
N LEU A 267 1.42 -23.90 -3.85
CA LEU A 267 0.92 -25.15 -3.29
C LEU A 267 -0.46 -24.90 -2.67
N TYR A 268 -1.43 -25.73 -3.02
CA TYR A 268 -2.82 -25.58 -2.60
C TYR A 268 -3.23 -26.67 -1.61
N THR A 269 -4.08 -26.30 -0.67
CA THR A 269 -4.80 -27.21 0.21
C THR A 269 -6.26 -26.76 0.34
N SER A 270 -7.13 -27.60 0.91
CA SER A 270 -8.46 -27.16 1.31
C SER A 270 -8.37 -26.24 2.53
N GLY A 271 -9.13 -25.14 2.51
CA GLY A 271 -9.12 -24.16 3.58
C GLY A 271 -10.08 -23.01 3.30
N SER A 272 -10.95 -22.72 4.27
CA SER A 272 -11.83 -21.56 4.25
C SER A 272 -11.76 -20.86 5.59
N ILE A 273 -11.83 -19.53 5.57
CA ILE A 273 -11.83 -18.72 6.80
C ILE A 273 -13.05 -19.00 7.69
N GLU A 274 -14.10 -19.59 7.12
CA GLU A 274 -15.34 -19.96 7.81
C GLU A 274 -15.24 -21.30 8.56
N GLN A 275 -14.08 -21.98 8.51
CA GLN A 275 -13.88 -23.24 9.23
C GLN A 275 -13.74 -23.04 10.75
N PRO A 276 -13.97 -24.09 11.55
CA PRO A 276 -13.79 -24.03 13.00
C PRO A 276 -12.36 -23.64 13.42
N PRO A 277 -12.15 -23.02 14.59
CA PRO A 277 -10.83 -22.58 15.06
C PRO A 277 -9.75 -23.65 15.04
N GLU A 278 -10.08 -24.92 15.34
CA GLU A 278 -9.13 -26.03 15.28
C GLU A 278 -8.61 -26.29 13.86
N SER A 279 -9.50 -26.22 12.87
CA SER A 279 -9.14 -26.38 11.45
C SER A 279 -8.29 -25.20 10.98
N LEU A 280 -8.64 -23.97 11.40
CA LEU A 280 -7.85 -22.78 11.11
C LEU A 280 -6.45 -22.86 11.75
N SER A 281 -6.34 -23.34 12.99
CA SER A 281 -5.04 -23.56 13.63
C SER A 281 -4.18 -24.57 12.87
N ARG A 282 -4.76 -25.71 12.44
CA ARG A 282 -4.03 -26.69 11.61
C ARG A 282 -3.61 -26.12 10.27
N LEU A 283 -4.47 -25.29 9.66
CA LEU A 283 -4.17 -24.61 8.41
C LEU A 283 -3.03 -23.60 8.58
N GLN A 284 -2.99 -22.88 9.70
CA GLN A 284 -1.85 -22.01 10.06
C GLN A 284 -0.58 -22.83 10.24
N ASP A 285 -0.63 -23.95 10.96
CA ASP A 285 0.54 -24.79 11.20
C ASP A 285 1.10 -25.33 9.88
N TRP A 286 0.22 -25.81 8.99
CA TRP A 286 0.59 -26.19 7.62
C TRP A 286 1.21 -25.02 6.84
N ALA A 287 0.61 -23.83 6.90
CA ALA A 287 1.10 -22.65 6.19
C ALA A 287 2.48 -22.20 6.71
N VAL A 288 2.74 -22.31 8.02
CA VAL A 288 4.05 -22.04 8.62
C VAL A 288 5.10 -23.01 8.09
N GLU A 289 4.80 -24.31 8.00
CA GLU A 289 5.72 -25.28 7.39
C GLU A 289 6.03 -24.92 5.95
N MET A 290 4.99 -24.64 5.16
CA MET A 290 5.14 -24.38 3.74
C MET A 290 5.89 -23.08 3.49
N LEU A 291 5.58 -21.99 4.19
CA LEU A 291 6.32 -20.73 4.08
C LEU A 291 7.81 -20.92 4.45
N GLY A 292 8.09 -21.74 5.46
CA GLY A 292 9.47 -22.12 5.82
C GLY A 292 10.18 -22.88 4.69
N GLN A 293 9.51 -23.86 4.08
CA GLN A 293 10.06 -24.61 2.94
C GLN A 293 10.24 -23.74 1.70
N PHE A 294 9.27 -22.89 1.38
CA PHE A 294 9.37 -21.92 0.29
C PHE A 294 10.59 -21.00 0.50
N ASN A 295 10.76 -20.45 1.71
CA ASN A 295 11.94 -19.65 2.02
C ASN A 295 13.23 -20.46 1.91
N LYS A 296 13.27 -21.72 2.37
CA LYS A 296 14.47 -22.58 2.29
C LYS A 296 14.86 -22.87 0.84
N VAL A 297 13.90 -23.29 0.00
CA VAL A 297 14.15 -23.76 -1.37
C VAL A 297 14.34 -22.61 -2.34
N PHE A 298 13.49 -21.57 -2.28
CA PHE A 298 13.51 -20.52 -3.30
C PHE A 298 14.45 -19.37 -2.97
N ARG A 299 14.61 -18.97 -1.71
CA ARG A 299 15.40 -17.77 -1.37
C ARG A 299 16.86 -17.85 -1.85
N PRO A 300 17.59 -18.97 -1.69
CA PRO A 300 18.95 -19.07 -2.25
C PRO A 300 18.98 -18.92 -3.77
N ARG A 301 18.00 -19.51 -4.47
CA ARG A 301 17.88 -19.44 -5.93
C ARG A 301 17.53 -18.03 -6.42
N ILE A 302 16.65 -17.32 -5.69
CA ILE A 302 16.28 -15.91 -5.94
C ILE A 302 17.49 -14.99 -5.73
N LEU A 303 18.27 -15.21 -4.69
CA LEU A 303 19.47 -14.40 -4.40
C LEU A 303 20.63 -14.69 -5.37
N ALA A 304 20.72 -15.92 -5.89
CA ALA A 304 21.74 -16.32 -6.85
C ALA A 304 21.40 -15.96 -8.31
N MET A 305 20.16 -15.54 -8.60
CA MET A 305 19.78 -15.13 -9.95
C MET A 305 20.64 -13.95 -10.42
N PRO A 306 21.16 -13.97 -11.67
CA PRO A 306 21.91 -12.87 -12.22
C PRO A 306 21.19 -11.52 -12.10
N LYS A 307 21.93 -10.46 -11.82
CA LYS A 307 21.40 -9.09 -11.85
C LYS A 307 21.11 -8.62 -13.28
N GLU A 308 21.70 -9.27 -14.30
CA GLU A 308 21.40 -8.98 -15.70
C GLU A 308 19.96 -9.38 -16.09
N LEU A 309 19.30 -10.24 -15.31
CA LEU A 309 17.86 -10.51 -15.44
C LEU A 309 17.00 -9.32 -14.94
N ASP A 310 17.60 -8.38 -14.18
CA ASP A 310 16.99 -7.09 -13.84
C ASP A 310 17.41 -5.98 -14.83
N SER A 311 18.44 -6.23 -15.64
CA SER A 311 19.10 -5.25 -16.51
C SER A 311 19.96 -5.92 -17.59
N SER A 312 19.40 -6.20 -18.76
CA SER A 312 20.22 -6.43 -19.95
C SER A 312 19.55 -5.87 -21.19
N HIS A 313 20.38 -5.16 -21.96
CA HIS A 313 20.06 -4.50 -23.21
C HIS A 313 19.52 -5.53 -24.20
N VAL A 314 18.32 -5.30 -24.71
CA VAL A 314 17.94 -5.85 -26.00
C VAL A 314 18.60 -4.92 -27.02
N GLU A 315 19.83 -5.23 -27.41
CA GLU A 315 20.22 -4.93 -28.79
C GLU A 315 19.26 -5.71 -29.67
N GLU A 316 18.30 -5.01 -30.26
CA GLU A 316 17.63 -5.45 -31.48
C GLU A 316 18.73 -5.61 -32.54
N VAL A 317 19.22 -6.84 -32.68
CA VAL A 317 19.86 -7.26 -33.92
C VAL A 317 18.75 -7.29 -34.97
N VAL A 318 18.55 -6.16 -35.62
CA VAL A 318 17.83 -6.06 -36.89
C VAL A 318 18.71 -6.73 -37.94
N LEU A 319 18.24 -7.87 -38.45
CA LEU A 319 18.63 -8.38 -39.76
C LEU A 319 17.51 -8.12 -40.76
#